data_AF-A0A9W9ISI3-F1
#
_entry.id   AF-A0A9W9ISI3-F1
#
_cell.length_a   1.000
_cell.length_b   1.000
_cell.length_c   1.000
_cell.angle_alpha   90.00
_cell.angle_beta   90.00
_cell.angle_gamma   90.00
#
_symmetry.space_group_name_H-M   'P 1'
#
loop_
_entity.id
_entity.type
_entity.pdbx_description
1 polymer ?
#
loop_
_entity_poly.entity_id
_entity_poly.type
_entity_poly.pdbx_seq_one_letter_code
_entity_poly.pdbx_strand_id
1 'polypeptide(L)' 'MVSSCIHFQSSSWIAHEDAAVPFTSLEDLEKRLSGIEKESFLHFLRSMLRWLPEDRRTARQLLNDPWLLDSRD' A
#
# COMPACT_ATOMS: atom_id res chain seq x y z
N MET A 1 11.64 -7.70 14.40
CA MET A 1 12.44 -8.51 13.46
C MET A 1 11.46 -9.16 12.49
N VAL A 2 11.14 -8.51 11.37
CA VAL A 2 10.26 -9.07 10.33
C VAL A 2 11.16 -9.57 9.21
N SER A 3 11.67 -10.79 9.37
CA SER A 3 12.60 -11.39 8.40
C SER A 3 11.91 -12.47 7.59
N SER A 4 11.76 -12.16 6.30
CA SER A 4 11.76 -13.04 5.14
C SER A 4 10.81 -14.24 5.10
N CYS A 5 9.74 -14.10 4.31
CA CYS A 5 9.02 -15.26 3.77
C CYS A 5 9.19 -15.32 2.25
N ILE A 6 10.39 -15.56 1.73
CA ILE A 6 10.59 -16.28 0.46
C ILE A 6 11.99 -16.94 0.46
N HIS A 7 12.07 -18.23 0.83
CA HIS A 7 13.28 -19.04 0.60
C HIS A 7 12.99 -20.04 -0.51
N PHE A 8 13.49 -19.77 -1.71
CA PHE A 8 13.25 -20.58 -2.91
C PHE A 8 14.32 -21.67 -3.02
N GLN A 9 14.17 -22.76 -2.26
CA GLN A 9 15.01 -23.96 -2.44
C GLN A 9 14.24 -25.25 -2.71
N SER A 10 12.91 -25.24 -2.59
CA SER A 10 12.09 -26.34 -3.09
C SER A 10 10.90 -25.76 -3.81
N SER A 11 10.47 -26.41 -4.89
CA SER A 11 9.25 -26.10 -5.64
C SER A 11 7.98 -26.38 -4.84
N SER A 12 8.01 -26.08 -3.55
CA SER A 12 6.93 -26.21 -2.59
C SER A 12 6.55 -24.81 -2.14
N TRP A 13 5.26 -24.49 -2.25
CA TRP A 13 4.71 -23.30 -1.63
C TRP A 13 4.87 -23.41 -0.12
N ILE A 14 5.77 -22.63 0.47
CA ILE A 14 5.86 -22.47 1.92
C ILE A 14 4.76 -21.48 2.34
N ALA A 15 3.50 -21.84 2.13
CA ALA A 15 2.43 -21.23 2.88
C ALA A 15 2.52 -21.87 4.28
N HIS A 16 3.09 -21.16 5.24
CA HIS A 16 2.99 -21.60 6.63
C HIS A 16 1.49 -21.69 6.94
N GLU A 17 1.05 -22.85 7.42
CA GLU A 17 -0.30 -23.03 7.95
C GLU A 17 -0.50 -21.90 8.97
N ASP A 18 -1.46 -21.02 8.68
CA ASP A 18 -1.82 -19.85 9.49
C ASP A 18 -0.80 -18.71 9.58
N ALA A 19 -0.23 -18.25 8.46
CA ALA A 19 0.40 -16.93 8.42
C ALA A 19 -0.63 -15.86 8.83
N ALA A 20 -0.61 -15.47 10.12
CA ALA A 20 -1.54 -14.52 10.69
C ALA A 20 -1.42 -13.19 9.97
N VAL A 21 -2.51 -12.75 9.34
CA VAL A 21 -2.59 -11.40 8.79
C VAL A 21 -2.60 -10.44 9.98
N PRO A 22 -1.59 -9.54 10.10
CA PRO A 22 -1.55 -8.60 11.21
C PRO A 22 -2.79 -7.70 11.15
N PHE A 23 -3.41 -7.47 12.31
CA PHE A 23 -4.50 -6.51 12.42
C PHE A 23 -3.91 -5.08 12.39
N THR A 24 -3.71 -4.55 11.19
CA THR A 24 -3.13 -3.22 10.96
C THR A 24 -3.84 -2.51 9.81
N SER A 25 -3.99 -1.20 9.92
CA SER A 25 -4.53 -0.33 8.87
C SER A 25 -3.42 0.44 8.13
N LEU A 26 -3.74 1.01 6.96
CA LEU A 26 -2.80 1.91 6.26
C LEU A 26 -2.48 3.15 7.12
N GLU A 27 -3.47 3.61 7.90
CA GLU A 27 -3.31 4.68 8.87
C GLU A 27 -2.27 4.35 9.95
N ASP A 28 -2.24 3.13 10.46
CA ASP A 28 -1.27 2.71 11.49
C ASP A 28 0.15 2.61 10.94
N LEU A 29 0.27 2.24 9.66
CA LEU A 29 1.55 2.06 8.97
C LEU A 29 2.19 3.39 8.58
N GLU A 30 1.39 4.38 8.18
CA GLU A 30 1.90 5.70 7.80
C GLU A 30 2.20 6.55 9.04
N LYS A 31 3.47 6.58 9.45
CA LYS A 31 3.94 7.28 10.66
C LYS A 31 4.68 8.59 10.38
N ARG A 32 4.96 8.91 9.12
CA ARG A 32 5.75 10.08 8.73
C ARG A 32 4.87 11.31 8.54
N LEU A 33 3.71 11.14 7.90
CA LEU A 33 2.77 12.23 7.64
C LEU A 33 1.77 12.39 8.80
N SER A 34 1.19 13.58 8.93
CA SER A 34 0.14 13.85 9.94
C SER A 34 -0.93 14.81 9.40
N GLY A 35 -2.08 14.88 10.08
CA GLY A 35 -3.19 15.75 9.70
C GLY A 35 -3.65 15.57 8.25
N ILE A 36 -3.96 16.69 7.59
CA ILE A 36 -4.53 16.75 6.24
C ILE A 36 -3.61 16.13 5.19
N GLU A 37 -2.30 16.28 5.34
CA GLU A 37 -1.31 15.71 4.42
C GLU A 37 -1.39 14.18 4.41
N LYS A 38 -1.48 13.57 5.60
CA LYS A 38 -1.67 12.12 5.74
C LYS A 38 -2.99 11.65 5.13
N GLU A 39 -4.08 12.37 5.41
CA GLU A 39 -5.40 12.02 4.86
C GLU A 39 -5.39 12.06 3.32
N SER A 40 -4.78 13.09 2.74
CA SER A 40 -4.64 13.26 1.29
C SER A 40 -3.77 12.15 0.67
N PHE A 41 -2.65 11.81 1.31
CA PHE A 41 -1.81 10.69 0.88
C PHE A 41 -2.53 9.34 0.93
N LEU A 42 -3.24 9.07 2.01
CA LEU A 42 -3.98 7.81 2.16
C LEU A 42 -5.13 7.71 1.15
N HIS A 43 -5.78 8.82 0.81
CA HIS A 43 -6.75 8.86 -0.28
C HIS A 43 -6.10 8.50 -1.62
N PHE A 44 -4.94 9.09 -1.92
CA PHE A 44 -4.15 8.76 -3.10
C PHE A 44 -3.78 7.26 -3.15
N LEU A 45 -3.22 6.70 -2.06
CA LEU A 45 -2.88 5.28 -1.97
C LEU A 45 -4.09 4.36 -2.20
N ARG A 46 -5.24 4.68 -1.62
CA ARG A 46 -6.48 3.90 -1.78
C ARG A 46 -6.97 3.84 -3.23
N SER A 47 -6.68 4.87 -4.02
CA SER A 47 -7.01 4.87 -5.45
C SER A 47 -6.13 3.92 -6.28
N MET A 48 -4.94 3.58 -5.77
CA MET A 48 -4.00 2.62 -6.37
C MET A 48 -4.22 1.19 -5.86
N LEU A 49 -4.49 1.03 -4.58
CA LEU A 49 -4.61 -0.27 -3.90
C LEU A 49 -6.04 -0.84 -3.98
N ARG A 50 -6.63 -0.83 -5.17
CA ARG A 50 -7.93 -1.44 -5.44
C ARG A 50 -7.76 -2.91 -5.84
N TRP A 51 -8.61 -3.76 -5.25
CA TRP A 51 -8.65 -5.20 -5.51
C TRP A 51 -9.06 -5.50 -6.95
N LEU A 52 -10.20 -4.92 -7.36
CA LEU A 52 -10.64 -4.96 -8.75
C LEU A 52 -9.79 -4.01 -9.59
N PRO A 53 -9.24 -4.48 -10.72
CA PRO A 53 -8.40 -3.65 -11.57
C PRO A 53 -9.20 -2.51 -12.23
N GLU A 54 -10.50 -2.68 -12.46
CA GLU A 54 -11.37 -1.66 -13.08
C GLU A 54 -11.55 -0.43 -12.19
N ASP A 55 -11.50 -0.61 -10.88
CA ASP A 55 -11.57 0.47 -9.91
C ASP A 55 -10.21 1.16 -9.71
N ARG A 56 -9.12 0.52 -10.14
CA ARG A 56 -7.76 1.03 -9.93
C ARG A 56 -7.50 2.19 -10.88
N ARG A 57 -7.11 3.33 -10.32
CA ARG A 57 -6.64 4.44 -11.15
C ARG A 57 -5.36 4.04 -11.89
N THR A 58 -5.30 4.40 -13.17
CA THR A 58 -4.13 4.19 -14.01
C THR A 58 -2.99 5.15 -13.61
N ALA A 59 -1.75 4.79 -13.92
CA ALA A 59 -0.59 5.67 -13.72
C ALA A 59 -0.81 7.08 -14.31
N ARG A 60 -1.41 7.16 -15.51
CA ARG A 60 -1.73 8.44 -16.15
C ARG A 60 -2.73 9.29 -15.36
N GLN A 61 -3.74 8.67 -14.75
CA GLN A 61 -4.71 9.39 -13.91
C GLN A 61 -4.07 9.84 -12.59
N LEU A 62 -3.24 8.98 -11.98
CA LEU A 62 -2.54 9.26 -10.73
C LEU A 62 -1.56 10.43 -10.82
N LEU A 63 -0.96 10.66 -12.00
CA LEU A 63 -0.09 11.82 -12.23
C LEU A 63 -0.80 13.17 -12.00
N ASN A 64 -2.13 13.21 -12.09
CA ASN A 64 -2.93 14.41 -11.88
C ASN A 64 -3.59 14.45 -10.49
N ASP A 65 -3.21 13.53 -9.58
CA ASP A 65 -3.78 13.54 -8.23
C ASP A 65 -3.29 14.78 -7.44
N PRO A 66 -4.19 15.51 -6.76
CA PRO A 66 -3.81 16.71 -6.01
C PRO A 66 -2.68 16.49 -5.03
N TRP A 67 -2.63 15.32 -4.36
CA TRP A 67 -1.57 15.05 -3.39
C TRP A 67 -0.18 15.01 -4.04
N LEU A 68 -0.08 14.47 -5.26
CA LEU A 68 1.19 14.40 -5.99
C LEU A 68 1.58 15.76 -6.58
N LEU A 69 0.60 16.58 -6.97
CA LEU A 69 0.85 17.90 -7.55
C LEU A 69 1.27 18.92 -6.48
N ASP A 70 0.66 18.90 -5.31
CA ASP A 70 0.95 19.81 -4.19
C ASP A 70 2.34 19.55 -3.57
N SER A 71 2.81 18.30 -3.62
CA SER A 71 4.15 17.92 -3.13
C SER A 71 5.35 18.41 -3.96
N ARG A 72 5.09 19.12 -5.07
CA ARG A 72 6.13 19.56 -6.04
C ARG A 72 6.60 21.00 -5.83
N ASP A 73 6.05 21.69 -4.84
CA ASP A 73 6.42 23.04 -4.41
C ASP A 73 7.13 23.02 -3.04
#